data_AF-A0AB72ZN66-F1
#
_entry.id   AF-A0AB72ZN66-F1
#
_cell.length_a   1.000
_cell.length_b   1.000
_cell.length_c   1.000
_cell.angle_alpha   90.00
_cell.angle_beta   90.00
_cell.angle_gamma   90.00
#
_symmetry.space_group_name_H-M   'P 1'
#
loop_
_entity.id
_entity.type
_entity.pdbx_description
1 polymer ?
#
loop_
_entity_poly.entity_id
_entity_poly.type
_entity_poly.pdbx_seq_one_letter_code
_entity_poly.pdbx_strand_id
1 'polypeptide(L)'
;MRLAREYAVALGCKQIHIMAGNREESITFDEQYALLIERLRYAADYLMADNIRVLIEPLNNDNMPGYFISSFPLAEKIIHQCERKNIFLQFDVYHCQKIHGNLWANLQHYWPLISHIQIASVPERHEPNKGEVNYPWLFQQLVIKNYPGWIGCEYQPENETFSGLGWLGKNKNIKAFS
;
A
#
# COMPACT_ATOMS: atom_id res chain seq x y z
N MET A 1 4.41 -1.37 18.62
CA MET A 1 2.93 -1.37 18.49
C MET A 1 2.23 -0.41 19.44
N ARG A 2 2.54 -0.36 20.74
CA ARG A 2 1.92 0.59 21.69
C ARG A 2 1.89 2.04 21.21
N LEU A 3 3.04 2.62 20.85
CA LEU A 3 3.13 4.01 20.39
C LEU A 3 2.28 4.26 19.12
N ALA A 4 2.37 3.36 18.13
CA ALA A 4 1.59 3.47 16.90
C ALA A 4 0.07 3.45 17.18
N ARG A 5 -0.39 2.61 18.12
CA ARG A 5 -1.77 2.58 18.59
C ARG A 5 -2.17 3.88 19.27
N GLU A 6 -1.36 4.39 20.20
CA GLU A 6 -1.61 5.65 20.92
C GLU A 6 -1.82 6.81 19.92
N TYR A 7 -0.96 6.95 18.92
CA TYR A 7 -1.11 7.94 17.86
C TYR A 7 -2.34 7.70 16.99
N ALA A 8 -2.58 6.45 16.57
CA ALA A 8 -3.73 6.15 15.73
C ALA A 8 -5.06 6.45 16.43
N VAL A 9 -5.18 6.13 17.72
CA VAL A 9 -6.36 6.47 18.54
C VAL A 9 -6.50 7.99 18.65
N ALA A 10 -5.42 8.71 19.00
CA ALA A 10 -5.45 10.16 19.18
C ALA A 10 -5.84 10.91 17.87
N LEU A 11 -5.42 10.40 16.72
CA LEU A 11 -5.68 10.99 15.40
C LEU A 11 -6.94 10.44 14.72
N GLY A 12 -7.63 9.48 15.34
CA GLY A 12 -8.75 8.77 14.71
C GLY A 12 -8.35 7.93 13.48
N CYS A 13 -7.07 7.62 13.32
CA CYS A 13 -6.56 6.80 12.21
C CYS A 13 -7.01 5.35 12.38
N LYS A 14 -7.60 4.78 11.32
CA LYS A 14 -8.16 3.41 11.32
C LYS A 14 -7.30 2.37 10.62
N GLN A 15 -6.13 2.76 10.12
CA GLN A 15 -5.24 1.89 9.36
C GLN A 15 -3.79 2.21 9.70
N ILE A 16 -2.97 1.18 9.94
CA ILE A 16 -1.54 1.34 10.21
C ILE A 16 -0.77 0.40 9.28
N HIS A 17 0.12 0.95 8.46
CA HIS A 17 1.10 0.16 7.73
C HIS A 17 2.20 -0.32 8.70
N ILE A 18 2.46 -1.63 8.72
CA ILE A 18 3.55 -2.25 9.46
C ILE A 18 4.64 -2.66 8.47
N MET A 19 5.77 -1.94 8.52
CA MET A 19 6.94 -2.27 7.70
C MET A 19 7.53 -3.61 8.11
N ALA A 20 7.87 -4.45 7.14
CA ALA A 20 8.46 -5.77 7.36
C ALA A 20 9.98 -5.74 7.60
N GLY A 21 10.62 -4.64 7.22
CA GLY A 21 12.08 -4.52 7.22
C GLY A 21 12.75 -5.25 6.05
N ASN A 22 14.08 -5.22 6.05
CA ASN A 22 14.88 -5.88 5.02
C ASN A 22 15.11 -7.36 5.33
N ARG A 23 15.49 -8.13 4.31
CA ARG A 23 15.95 -9.51 4.42
C ARG A 23 17.20 -9.57 5.30
N GLU A 24 17.17 -10.38 6.34
CA GLU A 24 18.27 -10.59 7.27
C GLU A 24 19.10 -11.81 6.87
N GLU A 25 20.32 -11.61 6.39
CA GLU A 25 21.16 -12.68 5.84
C GLU A 25 21.58 -13.72 6.89
N SER A 26 21.62 -13.37 8.17
CA SER A 26 22.01 -14.28 9.26
C SER A 26 21.00 -15.37 9.60
N ILE A 27 19.76 -15.26 9.12
CA ILE A 27 18.70 -16.27 9.30
C ILE A 27 18.15 -16.70 7.95
N THR A 28 17.52 -17.87 7.88
CA THR A 28 16.87 -18.35 6.65
C THR A 28 15.64 -17.52 6.29
N PHE A 29 15.20 -17.61 5.03
CA PHE A 29 13.97 -16.97 4.59
C PHE A 29 12.75 -17.45 5.41
N ASP A 30 12.66 -18.76 5.66
CA ASP A 30 11.53 -19.36 6.36
C ASP A 30 11.48 -18.95 7.83
N GLU A 31 12.62 -18.80 8.50
CA GLU A 31 12.69 -18.27 9.87
C GLU A 31 12.20 -16.82 9.93
N GLN A 32 12.67 -15.97 9.02
CA GLN A 32 12.21 -14.58 8.97
C GLN A 32 10.72 -14.48 8.59
N TYR A 33 10.28 -15.32 7.65
CA TYR A 33 8.89 -15.42 7.24
C TYR A 33 7.99 -15.82 8.42
N ALA A 34 8.34 -16.86 9.16
CA ALA A 34 7.60 -17.31 10.34
C ALA A 34 7.55 -16.23 11.42
N LEU A 35 8.67 -15.55 11.67
CA LEU A 35 8.74 -14.44 12.61
C LEU A 35 7.83 -13.28 12.18
N LEU A 36 7.83 -12.90 10.89
CA LEU A 36 6.96 -11.86 10.37
C LEU A 36 5.47 -12.21 10.58
N ILE A 37 5.06 -13.45 10.30
CA ILE A 37 3.69 -13.91 10.53
C ILE A 37 3.31 -13.79 12.02
N GLU A 38 4.19 -14.19 12.94
CA GLU A 38 3.95 -14.05 14.37
C GLU A 38 3.75 -12.57 14.77
N ARG A 39 4.61 -11.67 14.27
CA ARG A 39 4.54 -10.23 14.56
C ARG A 39 3.30 -9.58 13.99
N LEU A 40 2.89 -9.95 12.78
CA LEU A 40 1.67 -9.44 12.14
C LEU A 40 0.41 -9.92 12.87
N ARG A 41 0.36 -11.19 13.28
CA ARG A 41 -0.73 -11.73 14.12
C ARG A 41 -0.84 -10.97 15.44
N TYR A 42 0.28 -10.78 16.13
CA TYR A 42 0.33 -9.99 17.37
C TYR A 42 -0.18 -8.57 17.15
N ALA A 43 0.28 -7.88 16.10
CA ALA A 43 -0.14 -6.52 15.83
C ALA A 43 -1.63 -6.43 15.47
N ALA A 44 -2.12 -7.36 14.66
CA ALA A 44 -3.52 -7.46 14.30
C ALA A 44 -4.42 -7.66 15.53
N ASP A 45 -4.07 -8.60 16.40
CA ASP A 45 -4.82 -8.88 17.63
C ASP A 45 -4.79 -7.67 18.59
N TYR A 46 -3.63 -7.03 18.72
CA TYR A 46 -3.45 -5.85 19.58
C TYR A 46 -4.25 -4.62 19.11
N LEU A 47 -4.32 -4.41 17.80
CA LEU A 47 -4.98 -3.26 17.17
C LEU A 47 -6.49 -3.47 16.96
N MET A 48 -6.96 -4.72 17.01
CA MET A 48 -8.38 -5.04 16.85
C MET A 48 -9.23 -4.41 17.95
N ALA A 49 -8.69 -4.21 19.16
CA ALA A 49 -9.39 -3.59 20.29
C ALA A 49 -9.95 -2.18 19.97
N ASP A 50 -9.31 -1.43 19.06
CA ASP A 50 -9.79 -0.11 18.61
C ASP A 50 -10.32 -0.12 17.18
N ASN A 51 -10.56 -1.31 16.63
CA ASN A 51 -10.96 -1.55 15.24
C ASN A 51 -10.01 -0.90 14.22
N ILE A 52 -8.69 -1.04 14.47
CA ILE A 52 -7.64 -0.57 13.57
C ILE A 52 -7.19 -1.72 12.67
N ARG A 53 -7.09 -1.45 11.37
CA ARG A 53 -6.56 -2.37 10.36
C ARG A 53 -5.04 -2.32 10.32
N VAL A 54 -4.42 -3.46 10.11
CA VAL A 54 -3.00 -3.60 9.77
C VAL A 54 -2.88 -3.67 8.27
N LEU A 55 -2.01 -2.84 7.70
CA LEU A 55 -1.64 -2.90 6.29
C LEU A 55 -0.22 -3.46 6.14
N ILE A 56 0.00 -4.23 5.08
CA ILE A 56 1.34 -4.54 4.58
C ILE A 56 1.45 -4.08 3.13
N GLU A 57 2.65 -3.67 2.75
CA GLU A 57 2.93 -3.08 1.44
C GLU A 57 4.12 -3.77 0.77
N PRO A 58 3.96 -4.28 -0.47
CA PRO A 58 5.08 -4.71 -1.29
C PRO A 58 5.88 -3.51 -1.83
N LEU A 59 7.20 -3.51 -1.66
CA LEU A 59 8.08 -2.45 -2.15
C LEU A 59 9.00 -2.96 -3.27
N ASN A 60 9.30 -2.10 -4.25
CA ASN A 60 10.18 -2.47 -5.36
C ASN A 60 11.66 -2.39 -4.96
N ASN A 61 12.50 -3.20 -5.60
CA ASN A 61 13.91 -3.33 -5.25
C ASN A 61 14.76 -2.11 -5.61
N ASP A 62 14.34 -1.27 -6.57
CA ASP A 62 15.10 -0.06 -6.92
C ASP A 62 15.05 0.98 -5.81
N ASN A 63 13.88 1.10 -5.15
CA ASN A 63 13.68 2.08 -4.09
C ASN A 63 13.99 1.53 -2.70
N MET A 64 13.76 0.23 -2.47
CA MET A 64 14.03 -0.43 -1.21
C MET A 64 14.78 -1.74 -1.43
N PRO A 65 16.08 -1.68 -1.80
CA PRO A 65 16.89 -2.87 -2.03
C PRO A 65 16.88 -3.79 -0.80
N GLY A 66 16.58 -5.08 -1.05
CA GLY A 66 16.57 -6.09 0.00
C GLY A 66 15.35 -6.05 0.93
N TYR A 67 14.30 -5.26 0.64
CA TYR A 67 13.07 -5.28 1.42
C TYR A 67 12.39 -6.67 1.39
N PHE A 68 11.87 -7.12 2.53
CA PHE A 68 11.41 -8.51 2.67
C PHE A 68 10.13 -8.80 1.85
N ILE A 69 9.13 -7.92 1.95
CA ILE A 69 7.90 -8.04 1.15
C ILE A 69 8.15 -7.38 -0.20
N SER A 70 8.87 -8.07 -1.09
CA SER A 70 9.29 -7.54 -2.39
C SER A 70 8.35 -7.88 -3.55
N SER A 71 7.22 -8.55 -3.29
CA SER A 71 6.25 -8.89 -4.32
C SER A 71 4.82 -9.02 -3.76
N PHE A 72 3.85 -8.71 -4.61
CA PHE A 72 2.42 -8.88 -4.30
C PHE A 72 1.99 -10.33 -4.00
N PRO A 73 2.45 -11.37 -4.75
CA PRO A 73 2.14 -12.76 -4.39
C PRO A 73 2.65 -13.16 -2.99
N LEU A 74 3.83 -12.65 -2.59
CA LEU A 74 4.34 -12.87 -1.23
C LEU A 74 3.45 -12.18 -0.19
N ALA A 75 3.02 -10.95 -0.43
CA ALA A 75 2.10 -10.24 0.47
C ALA A 75 0.75 -10.96 0.60
N GLU A 76 0.15 -11.41 -0.50
CA GLU A 76 -1.08 -12.22 -0.47
C GLU A 76 -0.89 -13.48 0.38
N LYS A 77 0.20 -14.24 0.16
CA LYS A 77 0.51 -15.43 0.96
C LYS A 77 0.63 -15.09 2.45
N ILE A 78 1.28 -13.97 2.79
CA ILE A 78 1.43 -13.50 4.18
C ILE A 78 0.07 -13.18 4.80
N ILE A 79 -0.79 -12.43 4.10
CA ILE A 79 -2.12 -12.04 4.59
C ILE A 79 -2.96 -13.28 4.90
N HIS A 80 -3.01 -14.24 3.97
CA HIS A 80 -3.74 -15.48 4.17
C HIS A 80 -3.18 -16.31 5.32
N GLN A 81 -1.86 -16.48 5.38
CA GLN A 81 -1.20 -17.26 6.43
C GLN A 81 -1.39 -16.64 7.83
N CYS A 82 -1.54 -15.32 7.94
CA CYS A 82 -1.79 -14.69 9.23
C CYS A 82 -3.14 -15.09 9.84
N GLU A 83 -4.15 -15.43 9.01
CA GLU A 83 -5.49 -15.82 9.47
C GLU A 83 -6.12 -14.79 10.41
N ARG A 84 -6.07 -13.51 10.02
CA ARG A 84 -6.68 -12.38 10.75
C ARG A 84 -7.52 -11.53 9.81
N LYS A 85 -8.73 -11.17 10.28
CA LYS A 85 -9.70 -10.41 9.48
C LYS A 85 -9.38 -8.94 9.31
N ASN A 86 -8.43 -8.41 10.09
CA ASN A 86 -8.04 -7.00 10.07
C ASN A 86 -6.64 -6.76 9.49
N ILE A 87 -6.08 -7.71 8.73
CA ILE A 87 -4.85 -7.51 7.96
C ILE A 87 -5.23 -7.36 6.48
N PHE A 88 -4.75 -6.30 5.84
CA PHE A 88 -5.08 -5.95 4.46
C PHE A 88 -3.82 -5.54 3.67
N LEU A 89 -3.97 -5.48 2.36
CA LEU A 89 -2.98 -4.99 1.42
C LEU A 89 -3.09 -3.46 1.28
N GLN A 90 -1.95 -2.79 1.38
CA GLN A 90 -1.74 -1.46 0.82
C GLN A 90 -1.22 -1.63 -0.62
N PHE A 91 -2.06 -1.25 -1.59
CA PHE A 91 -1.73 -1.40 -3.00
C PHE A 91 -1.15 -0.09 -3.53
N ASP A 92 0.17 0.02 -3.56
CA ASP A 92 0.83 1.10 -4.29
C ASP A 92 0.94 0.74 -5.78
N VAL A 93 0.29 1.54 -6.63
CA VAL A 93 0.33 1.43 -8.09
C VAL A 93 1.76 1.57 -8.62
N TYR A 94 2.57 2.46 -8.02
CA TYR A 94 3.95 2.67 -8.40
C TYR A 94 4.80 1.40 -8.16
N HIS A 95 4.71 0.82 -6.97
CA HIS A 95 5.40 -0.43 -6.66
C HIS A 95 4.88 -1.60 -7.52
N CYS A 96 3.57 -1.73 -7.72
CA CYS A 96 3.02 -2.78 -8.57
C CYS A 96 3.51 -2.69 -10.02
N GLN A 97 3.53 -1.48 -10.60
CA GLN A 97 3.97 -1.30 -11.99
C GLN A 97 5.44 -1.71 -12.13
N LYS A 98 6.30 -1.28 -11.20
CA LYS A 98 7.74 -1.58 -11.26
C LYS A 98 8.06 -3.06 -11.00
N ILE A 99 7.30 -3.75 -10.14
CA ILE A 99 7.55 -5.16 -9.82
C ILE A 99 6.94 -6.09 -10.87
N HIS A 100 5.70 -5.85 -11.28
CA HIS A 100 4.89 -6.83 -12.03
C HIS A 100 4.31 -6.30 -13.33
N GLY A 101 4.17 -4.98 -13.49
CA GLY A 101 3.33 -4.41 -14.53
C GLY A 101 1.88 -4.91 -14.42
N ASN A 102 1.22 -5.10 -15.57
CA ASN A 102 -0.14 -5.64 -15.70
C ASN A 102 -1.13 -5.08 -14.64
N LEU A 103 -1.05 -3.77 -14.41
CA LEU A 103 -1.62 -3.09 -13.23
C LEU A 103 -3.07 -3.40 -12.99
N TRP A 104 -3.90 -3.28 -14.03
CA TRP A 104 -5.33 -3.43 -13.87
C TRP A 104 -5.72 -4.85 -13.49
N ALA A 105 -5.12 -5.86 -14.13
CA ALA A 105 -5.39 -7.25 -13.81
C ALA A 105 -4.91 -7.58 -12.39
N ASN A 106 -3.73 -7.11 -11.99
CA ASN A 106 -3.21 -7.29 -10.63
C ASN A 106 -4.10 -6.62 -9.59
N LEU A 107 -4.52 -5.37 -9.82
CA LEU A 107 -5.42 -4.65 -8.93
C LEU A 107 -6.78 -5.35 -8.80
N GLN A 108 -7.32 -5.90 -9.90
CA GLN A 108 -8.56 -6.69 -9.85
C GLN A 108 -8.38 -7.99 -9.06
N HIS A 109 -7.25 -8.68 -9.24
CA HIS A 109 -6.94 -9.92 -8.53
C HIS A 109 -6.83 -9.68 -7.02
N TYR A 110 -6.08 -8.67 -6.59
CA TYR A 110 -5.90 -8.36 -5.17
C TYR A 110 -7.04 -7.55 -4.55
N TRP A 111 -8.03 -7.11 -5.33
CA TRP A 111 -9.14 -6.26 -4.87
C TRP A 111 -9.77 -6.68 -3.52
N PRO A 112 -10.02 -7.98 -3.24
CA PRO A 112 -10.61 -8.40 -1.97
C PRO A 112 -9.71 -8.13 -0.74
N LEU A 113 -8.40 -7.97 -0.94
CA LEU A 113 -7.42 -7.75 0.11
C LEU A 113 -7.10 -6.26 0.29
N ILE A 114 -7.45 -5.39 -0.66
CA ILE A 114 -7.05 -3.98 -0.66
C ILE A 114 -7.88 -3.16 0.34
N SER A 115 -7.19 -2.40 1.21
CA SER A 115 -7.83 -1.41 2.10
C SER A 115 -7.30 0.01 1.88
N HIS A 116 -6.16 0.17 1.21
CA HIS A 116 -5.59 1.46 0.82
C HIS A 116 -4.91 1.35 -0.55
N ILE A 117 -5.00 2.42 -1.35
CA ILE A 117 -4.31 2.52 -2.64
C ILE A 117 -3.39 3.74 -2.58
N GLN A 118 -2.19 3.66 -3.14
CA GLN A 118 -1.32 4.81 -3.35
C GLN A 118 -0.95 4.95 -4.82
N ILE A 119 -0.57 6.18 -5.20
CA ILE A 119 -0.25 6.55 -6.58
C ILE A 119 0.97 7.45 -6.67
N ALA A 120 1.76 7.25 -7.72
CA ALA A 120 2.83 8.13 -8.19
C ALA A 120 3.14 7.85 -9.66
N SER A 121 3.62 8.82 -10.43
CA SER A 121 4.06 8.52 -11.81
C SER A 121 5.19 7.50 -11.83
N VAL A 122 5.22 6.69 -12.89
CA VAL A 122 6.26 5.70 -13.13
C VAL A 122 7.02 6.14 -14.39
N PRO A 123 8.37 6.14 -14.40
CA PRO A 123 9.26 5.60 -13.37
C PRO A 123 9.70 6.58 -12.26
N GLU A 124 9.51 7.89 -12.45
CA GLU A 124 10.19 8.93 -11.66
C GLU A 124 9.55 9.27 -10.30
N ARG A 125 8.38 8.70 -9.99
CA ARG A 125 7.65 8.92 -8.72
C ARG A 125 7.25 10.38 -8.46
N HIS A 126 6.83 11.08 -9.52
CA HIS A 126 6.27 12.44 -9.48
C HIS A 126 4.73 12.44 -9.57
N GLU A 127 4.12 13.57 -9.93
CA GLU A 127 2.66 13.73 -10.09
C GLU A 127 2.06 12.66 -11.04
N PRO A 128 0.85 12.15 -10.76
CA PRO A 128 0.17 11.09 -11.53
C PRO A 128 -0.46 11.62 -12.84
N ASN A 129 0.21 12.53 -13.53
CA ASN A 129 -0.17 13.08 -14.84
C ASN A 129 0.95 12.94 -15.89
N LYS A 130 2.01 12.21 -15.54
CA LYS A 130 3.19 11.93 -16.37
C LYS A 130 3.55 10.45 -16.32
N GLY A 131 4.48 10.06 -17.19
CA GLY A 131 5.03 8.71 -17.21
C GLY A 131 4.16 7.71 -17.98
N GLU A 132 4.39 6.44 -17.72
CA GLU A 132 3.83 5.34 -18.51
C GLU A 132 2.42 4.89 -18.07
N VAL A 133 1.96 5.29 -16.88
CA VAL A 133 0.67 4.88 -16.33
C VAL A 133 -0.43 5.88 -16.69
N ASN A 134 -1.49 5.41 -17.35
CA ASN A 134 -2.69 6.20 -17.64
C ASN A 134 -3.60 6.32 -16.40
N TYR A 135 -3.24 7.19 -15.47
CA TYR A 135 -4.00 7.46 -14.25
C TYR A 135 -5.44 7.94 -14.47
N PRO A 136 -5.75 8.85 -15.43
CA PRO A 136 -7.13 9.22 -15.71
C PRO A 136 -8.03 8.01 -16.03
N TRP A 137 -7.53 7.05 -16.81
CA TRP A 137 -8.28 5.82 -17.07
C TRP A 137 -8.40 4.95 -15.80
N LEU A 138 -7.31 4.77 -15.05
CA LEU A 138 -7.31 3.98 -13.81
C LEU A 138 -8.34 4.51 -12.80
N PHE A 139 -8.38 5.83 -12.63
CA PHE A 139 -9.35 6.52 -11.78
C PHE A 139 -10.80 6.27 -12.18
N GLN A 140 -11.12 6.30 -13.48
CA GLN A 140 -12.45 5.92 -13.96
C GLN A 140 -12.80 4.49 -13.57
N GLN A 141 -11.84 3.56 -13.67
CA GLN A 141 -12.07 2.18 -13.27
C GLN A 141 -12.29 2.01 -11.77
N LEU A 142 -11.58 2.77 -10.92
CA LEU A 142 -11.78 2.78 -9.47
C LEU A 142 -13.17 3.31 -9.09
N VAL A 143 -13.65 4.34 -9.79
CA VAL A 143 -15.02 4.86 -9.64
C VAL A 143 -16.05 3.79 -10.05
N ILE A 144 -15.86 3.15 -11.22
CA ILE A 144 -16.75 2.09 -11.71
C ILE A 144 -16.80 0.90 -10.74
N LYS A 145 -15.67 0.48 -10.17
CA LYS A 145 -15.61 -0.58 -9.15
C LYS A 145 -16.06 -0.12 -7.76
N ASN A 146 -16.47 1.14 -7.60
CA ASN A 146 -16.93 1.74 -6.35
C ASN A 146 -15.92 1.54 -5.19
N TYR A 147 -14.65 1.87 -5.44
CA TYR A 147 -13.61 1.80 -4.41
C TYR A 147 -14.01 2.63 -3.17
N PRO A 148 -14.12 2.02 -1.98
CA PRO A 148 -14.65 2.70 -0.80
C PRO A 148 -13.57 3.40 0.04
N GLY A 149 -12.29 3.16 -0.26
CA GLY A 149 -11.15 3.64 0.53
C GLY A 149 -10.55 4.96 0.03
N TRP A 150 -9.47 5.38 0.69
CA TRP A 150 -8.66 6.54 0.28
C TRP A 150 -7.58 6.14 -0.73
N ILE A 151 -7.21 7.09 -1.60
CA ILE A 151 -6.06 7.03 -2.50
C ILE A 151 -5.03 8.03 -1.96
N GLY A 152 -3.86 7.53 -1.55
CA GLY A 152 -2.74 8.33 -1.07
C GLY A 152 -1.89 8.88 -2.20
N CYS A 153 -1.57 10.16 -2.15
CA CYS A 153 -0.70 10.84 -3.11
C CYS A 153 0.77 10.76 -2.69
N GLU A 154 1.36 9.56 -2.71
CA GLU A 154 2.74 9.32 -2.28
C GLU A 154 3.74 9.51 -3.43
N TYR A 155 3.91 10.75 -3.86
CA TYR A 155 4.89 11.13 -4.86
C TYR A 155 5.75 12.30 -4.39
N GLN A 156 6.95 12.41 -4.96
CA GLN A 156 7.80 13.58 -4.81
C GLN A 156 7.40 14.61 -5.87
N PRO A 157 6.85 15.78 -5.51
CA PRO A 157 6.56 16.82 -6.50
C PRO A 157 7.80 17.15 -7.33
N GLU A 158 7.66 17.26 -8.65
CA GLU A 158 8.78 17.60 -9.54
C GLU A 158 9.24 19.05 -9.31
N ASN A 159 8.31 19.92 -8.92
CA ASN A 159 8.55 21.33 -8.60
C ASN A 159 7.86 21.66 -7.25
N GLU A 160 7.55 22.93 -7.00
CA GLU A 160 6.72 23.30 -5.84
C GLU A 160 5.36 22.57 -5.86
N THR A 161 4.96 22.02 -4.72
CA THR A 161 3.77 21.16 -4.60
C THR A 161 2.54 21.76 -5.26
N PHE A 162 2.23 23.03 -4.98
CA PHE A 162 1.03 23.69 -5.49
C PHE A 162 1.02 23.83 -7.01
N SER A 163 2.19 24.00 -7.64
CA SER A 163 2.32 24.12 -9.08
C SER A 163 2.02 22.79 -9.80
N GLY A 164 2.21 21.66 -9.12
CA GLY A 164 1.94 20.31 -9.64
C GLY A 164 0.47 19.86 -9.55
N LEU A 165 -0.39 20.51 -8.77
CA LEU A 165 -1.74 20.00 -8.42
C LEU A 165 -2.79 20.08 -9.54
N GLY A 166 -2.43 20.52 -10.74
CA GLY A 166 -3.36 20.64 -11.88
C GLY A 166 -4.08 19.32 -12.24
N TRP A 167 -3.50 18.17 -11.87
CA TRP A 167 -4.08 16.85 -12.10
C TRP A 167 -5.32 16.56 -11.23
N LEU A 168 -5.43 17.17 -10.03
CA LEU A 168 -6.59 17.00 -9.14
C LEU A 168 -7.86 17.61 -9.72
N GLY A 169 -7.74 18.75 -10.43
CA GLY A 169 -8.86 19.50 -10.98
C GLY A 169 -9.74 18.71 -11.96
N LYS A 170 -9.17 17.66 -12.59
CA LYS A 170 -9.86 16.79 -13.56
C LYS A 170 -10.55 15.56 -12.93
N ASN A 171 -10.32 15.29 -11.64
CA ASN A 171 -10.67 14.02 -10.99
C ASN A 171 -11.53 14.17 -9.71
N LYS A 172 -12.25 15.29 -9.57
CA LYS A 172 -12.99 15.68 -8.34
C LYS A 172 -14.09 14.71 -7.87
N ASN A 173 -14.45 13.71 -8.68
CA ASN A 173 -15.50 12.73 -8.34
C ASN A 173 -14.98 11.53 -7.52
N ILE A 174 -13.68 11.45 -7.26
CA ILE A 174 -13.08 10.42 -6.42
C ILE A 174 -13.04 10.92 -4.98
N LYS A 175 -13.73 10.23 -4.06
CA LYS A 175 -13.72 10.50 -2.61
C LYS A 175 -12.37 10.13 -1.98
N ALA A 176 -11.23 10.62 -2.46
CA ALA A 176 -10.00 9.96 -2.08
C ALA A 176 -8.75 10.69 -2.53
N PHE A 177 -8.45 11.84 -1.95
CA PHE A 177 -7.08 12.33 -1.92
C PHE A 177 -6.80 12.77 -0.47
N SER A 178 -5.90 12.06 0.19
CA SER A 178 -5.35 12.40 1.51
C SER A 178 -3.86 12.67 1.37
#